data_AF-X1C0M7-F1
#
_entry.id   AF-X1C0M7-F1
#
_cell.length_a   1.000
_cell.length_b   1.000
_cell.length_c   1.000
_cell.angle_alpha   90.00
_cell.angle_beta   90.00
_cell.angle_gamma   90.00
#
_symmetry.space_group_name_H-M   'P 1'
#
loop_
_entity.id
_entity.type
_entity.pdbx_description
1 polymer ?
#
loop_
_entity_poly.entity_id
_entity_poly.type
_entity_poly.pdbx_seq_one_letter_code
_entity_poly.pdbx_strand_id
1 'polypeptide(L)' 'MEILDVVLILATGVAAGFMNTLGGGGSLLTLPMLIFLGSPAAVANGTNRIALIVQNVVAVSNAFSL' A
#
# COMPACT_ATOMS: atom_id res chain seq x y z
N MET A 1 5.93 18.56 -0.45
CA MET A 1 6.55 17.24 -0.69
C MET A 1 7.78 17.48 -1.50
N GLU A 2 8.92 17.06 -0.99
CA GLU A 2 10.14 17.02 -1.78
C GLU A 2 10.08 15.82 -2.75
N ILE A 3 10.93 15.84 -3.77
CA ILE A 3 11.09 14.71 -4.69
C ILE A 3 11.46 13.42 -3.94
N LEU A 4 12.21 13.54 -2.84
CA LEU A 4 12.55 12.42 -1.98
C LEU A 4 11.30 11.74 -1.39
N ASP A 5 10.33 12.51 -0.90
CA ASP A 5 9.09 11.97 -0.33
C ASP A 5 8.31 11.14 -1.35
N VAL A 6 8.22 11.65 -2.59
CA VAL A 6 7.54 10.97 -3.70
C VAL A 6 8.23 9.65 -4.03
N VAL A 7 9.56 9.66 -4.10
CA VAL A 7 10.36 8.45 -4.35
C VAL A 7 10.18 7.43 -3.22
N LEU A 8 10.19 7.86 -1.96
CA LEU A 8 9.98 7.00 -0.80
C LEU A 8 8.58 6.38 -0.78
N ILE A 9 7.54 7.17 -1.06
CA ILE A 9 6.16 6.68 -1.16
C ILE A 9 6.04 5.65 -2.29
N LEU A 10 6.58 5.93 -3.48
CA LEU A 10 6.54 5.01 -4.61
C LEU A 10 7.27 3.70 -4.31
N ALA A 11 8.50 3.78 -3.78
CA ALA A 11 9.29 2.59 -3.45
C ALA A 11 8.59 1.74 -2.39
N THR A 12 8.08 2.38 -1.32
CA THR A 12 7.35 1.69 -0.26
C THR A 12 6.04 1.08 -0.76
N GLY A 13 5.32 1.79 -1.64
CA GLY A 13 4.08 1.31 -2.25
C GLY A 13 4.30 0.08 -3.13
N VAL A 14 5.36 0.07 -3.94
CA VAL A 14 5.73 -1.10 -4.77
C VAL A 14 6.12 -2.29 -3.89
N ALA A 15 6.98 -2.08 -2.88
CA ALA A 15 7.39 -3.14 -1.97
C ALA A 15 6.21 -3.72 -1.17
N ALA A 16 5.32 -2.85 -0.67
CA ALA A 16 4.10 -3.25 0.01
C ALA A 16 3.13 -4.00 -0.91
N GLY A 17 3.03 -3.58 -2.17
CA GLY A 17 2.21 -4.25 -3.18
C GLY A 17 2.64 -5.70 -3.37
N PHE A 18 3.94 -5.91 -3.59
CA PHE A 18 4.55 -7.22 -3.70
C PHE A 18 4.34 -8.07 -2.43
N MET A 19 4.59 -7.50 -1.26
CA MET A 19 4.37 -8.17 0.03
C MET A 19 2.92 -8.61 0.24
N ASN A 20 1.95 -7.79 -0.17
CA ASN A 20 0.55 -8.18 -0.10
C ASN A 20 0.22 -9.34 -1.05
N THR A 21 0.88 -9.45 -2.20
CA THR A 21 0.68 -10.56 -3.13
C THR A 21 1.25 -11.88 -2.59
N LEU A 22 2.34 -11.82 -1.81
CA LEU A 22 3.02 -13.01 -1.27
C LEU A 22 2.45 -13.52 0.06
N GLY A 23 1.93 -12.64 0.93
CA GLY A 23 1.53 -13.04 2.29
C GLY A 23 0.75 -12.02 3.12
N GLY A 24 0.24 -10.94 2.51
CA GLY A 24 -0.70 -10.02 3.18
C GLY A 24 -0.13 -9.06 4.24
N GLY A 25 1.18 -8.78 4.23
CA GLY A 25 1.86 -7.96 5.25
C GLY A 25 2.26 -6.53 4.82
N GLY A 26 2.03 -6.14 3.57
CA GLY A 26 2.51 -4.86 3.01
C GLY A 26 1.93 -3.61 3.69
N SER A 27 0.78 -3.73 4.35
CA SER A 27 0.20 -2.67 5.18
C SER A 27 1.12 -2.22 6.32
N LEU A 28 1.99 -3.11 6.80
CA LEU A 28 2.97 -2.80 7.83
C LEU A 28 4.10 -1.90 7.32
N LEU A 29 4.22 -1.73 6.01
CA LEU A 29 5.18 -0.81 5.38
C LEU A 29 4.50 0.54 5.02
N THR A 30 3.32 0.50 4.41
CA THR A 30 2.63 1.73 3.94
C THR A 30 2.16 2.62 5.10
N LEU A 31 1.64 2.02 6.17
CA LEU A 31 1.14 2.74 7.34
C LEU A 31 2.21 3.56 8.05
N PRO A 32 3.32 2.97 8.54
CA PRO A 32 4.35 3.74 9.21
C PRO A 32 5.03 4.74 8.27
N MET A 33 5.16 4.45 6.97
CA MET A 33 5.72 5.41 6.01
C MET A 33 4.85 6.66 5.87
N LEU A 34 3.54 6.50 5.68
CA LEU A 34 2.62 7.63 5.57
C LEU A 34 2.53 8.43 6.89
N ILE A 35 2.55 7.75 8.03
CA ILE A 35 2.57 8.41 9.34
C ILE A 35 3.89 9.16 9.55
N PHE A 36 5.02 8.56 9.16
CA PHE A 36 6.35 9.17 9.23
C PHE A 36 6.44 10.44 8.38
N LEU A 37 5.81 10.45 7.20
CA LEU A 37 5.69 11.65 6.35
C LEU A 37 4.66 12.68 6.86
N GLY A 38 4.07 12.45 8.03
CA GLY A 38 3.21 13.42 8.71
C GLY A 38 1.71 13.24 8.49
N SER A 39 1.26 12.16 7.81
CA SER A 39 -0.16 11.89 7.65
C SER A 39 -0.78 11.44 8.98
N PRO A 40 -1.98 11.93 9.36
CA PRO A 40 -2.71 11.40 10.51
C PRO A 40 -2.94 9.89 10.36
N ALA A 41 -2.84 9.13 11.46
CA ALA A 41 -2.96 7.68 11.45
C ALA A 41 -4.29 7.18 10.82
N ALA A 42 -5.38 7.91 11.06
CA ALA A 42 -6.68 7.60 10.45
C ALA A 42 -6.66 7.74 8.92
N VAL A 43 -6.02 8.80 8.39
CA VAL A 43 -5.90 9.06 6.95
C VAL A 43 -4.96 8.03 6.30
N ALA A 44 -3.80 7.74 6.93
CA ALA A 44 -2.86 6.74 6.45
C ALA A 44 -3.52 5.35 6.35
N ASN A 45 -4.30 4.96 7.36
CA ASN A 45 -5.07 3.72 7.34
C ASN A 45 -6.18 3.73 6.30
N GLY A 46 -6.89 4.85 6.13
CA GLY A 46 -7.86 5.03 5.04
C GLY A 46 -7.24 4.78 3.67
N THR A 47 -6.10 5.42 3.38
CA THR A 47 -5.35 5.24 2.13
C THR A 47 -4.95 3.77 1.92
N ASN A 48 -4.46 3.10 2.96
CA ASN A 48 -4.07 1.71 2.89
C ASN A 48 -5.26 0.77 2.60
N ARG A 49 -6.46 1.07 3.12
CA ARG A 49 -7.68 0.30 2.82
C ARG A 49 -8.13 0.45 1.38
N ILE A 50 -8.04 1.65 0.80
CA ILE A 50 -8.35 1.86 -0.62
C ILE A 50 -7.41 1.03 -1.50
N ALA A 51 -6.11 1.05 -1.22
CA ALA A 51 -5.13 0.25 -1.96
C ALA A 51 -5.43 -1.26 -1.88
N LEU A 52 -5.81 -1.76 -0.71
CA LEU A 52 -6.20 -3.16 -0.52
C LEU A 52 -7.46 -3.55 -1.28
N ILE A 53 -8.46 -2.66 -1.38
CA ILE A 53 -9.67 -2.93 -2.18
C ILE A 53 -9.30 -3.14 -3.63
N VAL A 54 -8.47 -2.26 -4.21
CA VAL A 54 -8.01 -2.38 -5.60
C VAL A 54 -7.23 -3.68 -5.79
N GLN A 55 -6.32 -4.02 -4.87
CA GLN A 55 -5.60 -5.30 -4.92
C GLN A 55 -6.53 -6.50 -4.85
N ASN A 56 -7.53 -6.49 -3.98
CA ASN A 56 -8.48 -7.58 -3.85
C ASN A 56 -9.31 -7.77 -5.12
N VAL A 57 -9.69 -6.69 -5.81
CA VAL A 57 -10.37 -6.77 -7.11
C VAL A 57 -9.49 -7.48 -8.15
N VAL A 58 -8.20 -7.12 -8.22
CA VAL A 58 -7.23 -7.77 -9.13
C VAL A 58 -6.98 -9.22 -8.74
N ALA A 59 -6.87 -9.52 -7.44
CA ALA A 59 -6.70 -10.87 -6.94
C ALA A 59 -7.89 -11.75 -7.31
N VAL A 60 -9.10 -11.23 -7.14
CA VAL A 60 -10.35 -11.88 -7.53
C VAL A 60 -10.37 -12.11 -9.05
N SER A 61 -10.08 -11.11 -9.87
CA SER A 61 -10.07 -11.29 -11.34
C SER A 61 -9.08 -12.36 -11.77
N ASN A 62 -7.88 -12.40 -11.18
CA ASN A 62 -6.88 -13.42 -11.48
C ASN A 62 -7.29 -14.82 -11.02
N ALA A 63 -7.96 -14.92 -9.86
CA ALA A 63 -8.43 -16.20 -9.34
C ALA A 63 -9.52 -16.84 -10.24
N PHE A 64 -10.38 -16.04 -10.87
CA PHE A 64 -11.43 -16.53 -11.78
C PHE A 64 -10.98 -16.67 -13.24
N SER A 65 -9.76 -16.27 -13.58
CA SER A 65 -9.19 -16.39 -14.93
C SER A 65 -8.43 -17.71 -15.17
N LEU A 66 -8.32 -18.55 -14.13
CA LEU A 66 -7.74 -19.91 -14.15
C LEU A 66 -8.86 -20.95 -14.28
#